data_AF-A0A8H4EV20-F1
#
_entry.id   AF-A0A8H4EV20-F1
#
_cell.length_a   1.000
_cell.length_b   1.000
_cell.length_c   1.000
_cell.angle_alpha   90.00
_cell.angle_beta   90.00
_cell.angle_gamma   90.00
#
_symmetry.space_group_name_H-M   'P 1'
#
loop_
_entity.id
_entity.type
_entity.pdbx_description
1 polymer ?
#
loop_
_entity_poly.entity_id
_entity_poly.type
_entity_poly.pdbx_seq_one_letter_code
_entity_poly.pdbx_strand_id
1 'polypeptide(L)'
;MVPKIFMGDMPELMEIILNNLNNEIYSLHSCALVNRHWCKMSIPILWQNPFSLSRNPLFISKYFSSLDAYEKSVLKGYGITAEFPKTLFNYAKFLKVLDTISLEIKVREWISLGPYKSNSEKYSYHWYISDVYQHPYMYNIINLLFKLFVESGATLHKLDFYFSNYEINSEIFYSLEQNELFFSRLQHLSLSGVPCFNFENATKLSRFLAKNATKINALKLGQFYFDYDPELFSALICVIKSQVQLRKFTLISSEKFHDIISALECQKNSLQEVTLEYYAYNADFMVLTNCQNLKTLRMKYCEYMNLLRILNDKVNTLESVDCPIDGSNILLNLENLVLNLEKSGPLSRRLESDEILEESLLLKTLLSLCPNITYLSISFIALSTQLLEIINNLQKLQFLTLSSLWYTNDMREEELQIRFMKQFAESLPLKLQYLELTDSWLNSYIDILLNNCDAPLKKLLIHHLDNEKISKALIEFCIRNRSLNYVGLTSYYSLDNNIKKKVGNYVTLVPHERIVFNC
;
A
#
# COMPACT_ATOMS: atom_id res chain seq x y z
N MET A 1 7.05 -39.40 -47.77
CA MET A 1 7.39 -39.45 -46.34
C MET A 1 7.94 -38.09 -45.97
N VAL A 2 7.10 -37.19 -45.44
CA VAL A 2 7.53 -35.85 -45.01
C VAL A 2 8.15 -36.00 -43.61
N PRO A 3 9.33 -35.42 -43.32
CA PRO A 3 9.95 -35.58 -42.02
C PRO A 3 9.05 -34.92 -40.97
N LYS A 4 8.67 -35.68 -39.94
CA LYS A 4 8.22 -35.13 -38.67
C LYS A 4 9.33 -34.22 -38.18
N ILE A 5 9.19 -32.92 -38.42
CA ILE A 5 9.93 -31.91 -37.66
C ILE A 5 9.57 -32.20 -36.21
N PHE A 6 10.57 -32.59 -35.42
CA PHE A 6 10.50 -32.60 -33.98
C PHE A 6 10.16 -31.16 -33.56
N MET A 7 8.87 -30.83 -33.46
CA MET A 7 8.40 -29.80 -32.55
C MET A 7 8.66 -30.36 -31.16
N GLY A 8 9.90 -30.21 -30.70
CA GLY A 8 10.20 -30.34 -29.28
C GLY A 8 9.34 -29.31 -28.59
N ASP A 9 8.30 -29.76 -27.88
CA ASP A 9 7.73 -28.98 -26.80
C ASP A 9 8.94 -28.54 -25.96
N MET A 10 9.20 -27.23 -25.86
CA MET A 10 10.16 -26.65 -24.93
C MET A 10 9.37 -25.99 -23.79
N PRO A 11 8.79 -26.77 -22.85
CA PRO A 11 7.96 -26.25 -21.77
C PRO A 11 8.65 -25.14 -20.99
N GLU A 12 9.97 -25.26 -20.80
CA GLU A 12 10.79 -24.31 -20.06
C GLU A 12 10.78 -22.91 -20.69
N LEU A 13 10.91 -22.84 -22.02
CA LEU A 13 10.83 -21.57 -22.75
C LEU A 13 9.42 -20.99 -22.72
N MET A 14 8.39 -21.85 -22.86
CA MET A 14 7.00 -21.40 -22.75
C MET A 14 6.65 -20.91 -21.35
N GLU A 15 7.15 -21.56 -20.29
CA GLU A 15 6.98 -21.12 -18.92
C GLU A 15 7.62 -19.75 -18.70
N ILE A 16 8.84 -19.54 -19.21
CA ILE A 16 9.50 -18.22 -19.17
C ILE A 16 8.64 -17.18 -19.90
N ILE A 17 8.17 -17.46 -21.12
CA ILE A 17 7.35 -16.52 -21.90
C ILE A 17 6.07 -16.18 -21.13
N LEU A 18 5.33 -17.18 -20.66
CA LEU A 18 4.04 -16.97 -19.99
C LEU A 18 4.18 -16.28 -18.64
N ASN A 19 5.24 -16.57 -17.87
CA ASN A 19 5.52 -15.89 -16.61
C ASN A 19 5.77 -14.38 -16.81
N ASN A 20 6.37 -13.99 -17.94
CA ASN A 20 6.52 -12.57 -18.31
C ASN A 20 5.18 -11.91 -18.69
N LEU A 21 4.14 -12.69 -18.98
CA LEU A 21 2.79 -12.20 -19.34
C LEU A 21 1.79 -12.28 -18.18
N ASN A 22 2.20 -12.60 -16.94
CA ASN A 22 1.29 -12.85 -15.81
C ASN A 22 0.25 -11.74 -15.55
N ASN A 23 0.55 -10.48 -15.90
CA ASN A 23 -0.36 -9.34 -15.75
C ASN A 23 -1.07 -8.94 -17.06
N GLU A 24 -0.75 -9.58 -18.19
CA GLU A 24 -1.33 -9.31 -19.50
C GLU A 24 -2.42 -10.32 -19.85
N ILE A 25 -3.61 -10.09 -19.28
CA ILE A 25 -4.75 -11.01 -19.40
C ILE A 25 -5.12 -11.29 -20.87
N TYR A 26 -5.10 -10.27 -21.74
CA TYR A 26 -5.43 -10.42 -23.16
C TYR A 26 -4.36 -11.20 -23.94
N SER A 27 -3.09 -10.99 -23.63
CA SER A 27 -1.96 -11.71 -24.22
C SER A 27 -2.01 -13.19 -23.82
N LEU A 28 -2.22 -13.47 -22.53
CA LEU A 28 -2.40 -14.84 -22.02
C LEU A 28 -3.64 -15.53 -22.61
N HIS A 29 -4.75 -14.81 -22.79
CA HIS A 29 -5.93 -15.34 -23.47
C HIS A 29 -5.62 -15.72 -24.91
N SER A 30 -4.90 -14.87 -25.64
CA SER A 30 -4.47 -15.15 -27.02
C SER A 30 -3.56 -16.37 -27.08
N CYS A 31 -2.62 -16.50 -26.13
CA CYS A 31 -1.79 -17.69 -25.96
C CYS A 31 -2.64 -18.96 -25.77
N ALA A 32 -3.68 -18.89 -24.94
CA ALA A 32 -4.54 -20.05 -24.67
C ALA A 32 -5.30 -20.56 -25.90
N LEU A 33 -5.41 -19.77 -26.97
CA LEU A 33 -6.09 -20.13 -28.22
C LEU A 33 -5.15 -20.74 -29.27
N VAL A 34 -3.84 -20.70 -29.08
CA VAL A 34 -2.84 -21.15 -30.09
C VAL A 34 -2.98 -22.65 -30.37
N ASN A 35 -2.84 -23.48 -29.34
CA ASN A 35 -3.03 -24.93 -29.42
C ASN A 35 -3.26 -25.52 -28.01
N ARG A 36 -3.47 -26.85 -27.93
CA ARG A 36 -3.76 -27.55 -26.67
C ARG A 36 -2.66 -27.40 -25.62
N HIS A 37 -1.39 -27.34 -26.01
CA HIS A 37 -0.26 -27.20 -25.08
C HIS A 37 -0.26 -25.80 -24.46
N TRP A 38 -0.31 -24.76 -25.29
CA TRP A 38 -0.40 -23.37 -24.84
C TRP A 38 -1.64 -23.14 -23.96
N CYS A 39 -2.79 -23.68 -24.36
CA CYS A 39 -4.02 -23.63 -23.56
C CYS A 39 -3.80 -24.19 -22.14
N LYS A 40 -3.17 -25.36 -22.01
CA LYS A 40 -2.92 -26.01 -20.72
C LYS A 40 -1.99 -25.21 -19.81
N MET A 41 -1.04 -24.44 -20.38
CA MET A 41 -0.11 -23.63 -19.60
C MET A 41 -0.66 -22.23 -19.27
N SER A 42 -1.36 -21.59 -20.21
CA SER A 42 -1.89 -20.24 -20.04
C SER A 42 -3.12 -20.19 -19.13
N ILE A 43 -4.01 -21.20 -19.17
CA ILE A 43 -5.24 -21.20 -18.36
C ILE A 43 -4.96 -21.16 -16.84
N PRO A 44 -4.05 -21.97 -16.27
CA PRO A 44 -3.71 -21.87 -14.86
C PRO A 44 -3.25 -20.48 -14.43
N ILE A 45 -2.47 -19.79 -15.29
CA ILE A 45 -1.98 -18.43 -15.03
C ILE A 45 -3.12 -17.42 -15.10
N LEU A 46 -3.96 -17.50 -16.14
CA LEU A 46 -5.13 -16.64 -16.32
C LEU A 46 -6.11 -16.68 -15.14
N TRP A 47 -6.19 -17.80 -14.44
CA TRP A 47 -7.16 -18.03 -13.37
C TRP A 47 -6.57 -17.85 -11.96
N GLN A 48 -5.35 -17.32 -11.84
CA GLN A 48 -4.73 -17.04 -10.53
C GLN A 48 -5.43 -15.91 -9.77
N ASN A 49 -5.87 -14.86 -10.46
CA ASN A 49 -6.59 -13.71 -9.88
C ASN A 49 -7.78 -13.30 -10.78
N PRO A 50 -8.85 -14.10 -10.83
CA PRO A 50 -9.95 -13.88 -11.77
C PRO A 50 -10.87 -12.71 -11.38
N PHE A 51 -10.85 -12.29 -10.11
CA PHE A 51 -11.71 -11.24 -9.58
C PHE A 51 -11.11 -9.83 -9.67
N SER A 52 -9.90 -9.69 -10.21
CA SER A 52 -9.31 -8.37 -10.47
C SER A 52 -10.25 -7.51 -11.33
N LEU A 53 -10.37 -6.22 -10.99
CA LEU A 53 -11.46 -5.31 -11.35
C LEU A 53 -11.74 -5.10 -12.86
N SER A 54 -10.94 -5.63 -13.78
CA SER A 54 -11.06 -5.40 -15.25
C SER A 54 -11.74 -6.50 -16.08
N ARG A 55 -12.29 -7.58 -15.47
CA ARG A 55 -12.96 -8.67 -16.21
C ARG A 55 -14.48 -8.59 -16.19
N ASN A 56 -15.11 -8.96 -17.31
CA ASN A 56 -16.55 -9.23 -17.37
C ASN A 56 -16.90 -10.40 -16.43
N PRO A 57 -17.88 -10.28 -15.53
CA PRO A 57 -18.10 -11.22 -14.45
C PRO A 57 -18.81 -12.53 -14.89
N LEU A 58 -19.18 -12.68 -16.17
CA LEU A 58 -19.79 -13.91 -16.71
C LEU A 58 -18.94 -15.18 -16.48
N PHE A 59 -17.64 -15.05 -16.22
CA PHE A 59 -16.79 -16.19 -15.87
C PHE A 59 -17.22 -16.89 -14.58
N ILE A 60 -17.95 -16.24 -13.68
CA ILE A 60 -18.41 -16.82 -12.41
C ILE A 60 -19.24 -18.08 -12.65
N SER A 61 -20.06 -18.09 -13.71
CA SER A 61 -20.84 -19.26 -14.13
C SER A 61 -20.01 -20.52 -14.37
N LYS A 62 -18.72 -20.37 -14.74
CA LYS A 62 -17.82 -21.49 -14.97
C LYS A 62 -17.52 -22.26 -13.69
N TYR A 63 -17.49 -21.60 -12.53
CA TYR A 63 -17.31 -22.27 -11.24
C TYR A 63 -18.50 -23.18 -10.92
N PHE A 64 -19.71 -22.76 -11.26
CA PHE A 64 -20.93 -23.52 -10.94
C PHE A 64 -21.11 -24.79 -11.76
N SER A 65 -20.29 -25.01 -12.79
CA SER A 65 -20.29 -26.26 -13.57
C SER A 65 -19.98 -27.49 -12.71
N SER A 66 -19.09 -27.36 -11.71
CA SER A 66 -18.65 -28.45 -10.85
C SER A 66 -19.54 -28.70 -9.63
N LEU A 67 -20.54 -27.85 -9.38
CA LEU A 67 -21.49 -28.03 -8.27
C LEU A 67 -22.30 -29.31 -8.44
N ASP A 68 -22.70 -29.91 -7.31
CA ASP A 68 -23.56 -31.08 -7.30
C ASP A 68 -25.04 -30.73 -7.63
N ALA A 69 -25.90 -31.75 -7.66
CA ALA A 69 -27.31 -31.57 -7.99
C ALA A 69 -28.07 -30.73 -6.92
N TYR A 70 -27.68 -30.86 -5.66
CA TYR A 70 -28.29 -30.14 -4.54
C TYR A 70 -27.89 -28.66 -4.58
N GLU A 71 -26.61 -28.35 -4.71
CA GLU A 71 -26.09 -26.98 -4.80
C GLU A 71 -26.64 -26.25 -6.04
N LYS A 72 -26.76 -26.95 -7.17
CA LYS A 72 -27.44 -26.41 -8.37
C LYS A 72 -28.92 -26.15 -8.12
N SER A 73 -29.58 -26.96 -7.29
CA SER A 73 -30.98 -26.72 -6.90
C SER A 73 -31.13 -25.49 -5.99
N VAL A 74 -30.15 -25.26 -5.09
CA VAL A 74 -30.08 -24.05 -4.25
C VAL A 74 -29.95 -22.80 -5.12
N LEU A 75 -29.06 -22.81 -6.13
CA LEU A 75 -28.94 -21.70 -7.09
C LEU A 75 -30.24 -21.45 -7.86
N LYS A 76 -30.96 -22.49 -8.28
CA LYS A 76 -32.30 -22.36 -8.89
C LYS A 76 -33.30 -21.70 -7.95
N GLY A 77 -33.25 -22.04 -6.65
CA GLY A 77 -34.05 -21.38 -5.61
C GLY A 77 -33.79 -19.88 -5.50
N TYR A 78 -32.61 -19.41 -5.90
CA TYR A 78 -32.24 -17.99 -5.98
C TYR A 78 -32.63 -17.33 -7.32
N GLY A 79 -33.38 -18.04 -8.18
CA GLY A 79 -33.75 -17.59 -9.52
C GLY A 79 -32.64 -17.76 -10.57
N ILE A 80 -31.53 -18.43 -10.24
CA ILE A 80 -30.42 -18.68 -11.17
C ILE A 80 -30.74 -19.95 -11.96
N THR A 81 -31.40 -19.79 -13.10
CA THR A 81 -31.84 -20.90 -13.97
C THR A 81 -30.86 -21.22 -15.10
N ALA A 82 -29.67 -20.60 -15.10
CA ALA A 82 -28.66 -20.80 -16.13
C ALA A 82 -28.20 -22.28 -16.22
N GLU A 83 -28.11 -22.81 -17.43
CA GLU A 83 -27.39 -24.05 -17.66
C GLU A 83 -25.89 -23.81 -17.47
N PHE A 84 -25.27 -24.58 -16.57
CA PHE A 84 -23.83 -24.50 -16.33
C PHE A 84 -23.11 -25.57 -17.17
N PRO A 85 -22.57 -25.21 -18.36
CA PRO A 85 -21.95 -26.18 -19.24
C PRO A 85 -20.72 -26.80 -18.58
N LYS A 86 -20.42 -28.06 -18.92
CA LYS A 86 -19.22 -28.74 -18.45
C LYS A 86 -17.98 -27.94 -18.86
N THR A 87 -17.08 -27.73 -17.91
CA THR A 87 -15.82 -27.01 -18.13
C THR A 87 -14.69 -27.97 -18.47
N LEU A 88 -13.74 -27.50 -19.29
CA LEU A 88 -12.55 -28.27 -19.67
C LEU A 88 -11.53 -28.39 -18.53
N PHE A 89 -11.57 -27.45 -17.59
CA PHE A 89 -10.65 -27.35 -16.47
C PHE A 89 -11.41 -27.11 -15.18
N ASN A 90 -10.89 -27.62 -14.07
CA ASN A 90 -11.30 -27.18 -12.73
C ASN A 90 -10.67 -25.81 -12.46
N TYR A 91 -11.36 -24.75 -12.90
CA TYR A 91 -10.85 -23.39 -12.82
C TYR A 91 -10.60 -22.91 -11.38
N ALA A 92 -11.39 -23.37 -10.42
CA ALA A 92 -11.25 -22.99 -9.01
C ALA A 92 -9.90 -23.41 -8.42
N LYS A 93 -9.39 -24.58 -8.85
CA LYS A 93 -8.09 -25.10 -8.41
C LYS A 93 -6.92 -24.15 -8.72
N PHE A 94 -7.07 -23.28 -9.71
CA PHE A 94 -6.01 -22.35 -10.14
C PHE A 94 -5.98 -21.05 -9.35
N LEU A 95 -6.96 -20.80 -8.46
CA LEU A 95 -7.01 -19.60 -7.65
C LEU A 95 -5.74 -19.46 -6.78
N LYS A 96 -5.12 -18.28 -6.84
CA LYS A 96 -3.95 -17.89 -6.02
C LYS A 96 -4.17 -16.62 -5.23
N VAL A 97 -5.03 -15.73 -5.71
CA VAL A 97 -5.36 -14.46 -5.07
C VAL A 97 -6.86 -14.43 -4.80
N LEU A 98 -7.21 -14.25 -3.54
CA LEU A 98 -8.60 -14.04 -3.13
C LEU A 98 -8.69 -12.70 -2.40
N ASP A 99 -9.43 -11.77 -2.99
CA ASP A 99 -9.84 -10.51 -2.38
C ASP A 99 -11.36 -10.54 -2.24
N THR A 100 -11.85 -10.51 -1.00
CA THR A 100 -13.28 -10.67 -0.73
C THR A 100 -14.12 -9.46 -1.15
N ILE A 101 -13.54 -8.26 -1.16
CA ILE A 101 -14.21 -7.05 -1.68
C ILE A 101 -14.37 -7.17 -3.19
N SER A 102 -13.29 -7.53 -3.88
CA SER A 102 -13.33 -7.75 -5.34
C SER A 102 -14.29 -8.89 -5.72
N LEU A 103 -14.32 -9.97 -4.94
CA LEU A 103 -15.28 -11.06 -5.11
C LEU A 103 -16.72 -10.56 -4.96
N GLU A 104 -17.00 -9.80 -3.90
CA GLU A 104 -18.34 -9.25 -3.66
C GLU A 104 -18.79 -8.36 -4.82
N ILE A 105 -17.94 -7.43 -5.26
CA ILE A 105 -18.22 -6.54 -6.40
C ILE A 105 -18.52 -7.38 -7.66
N LYS A 106 -17.70 -8.39 -7.97
CA LYS A 106 -17.88 -9.21 -9.17
C LYS A 106 -19.13 -10.09 -9.11
N VAL A 107 -19.48 -10.63 -7.95
CA VAL A 107 -20.73 -11.38 -7.76
C VAL A 107 -21.93 -10.45 -7.92
N ARG A 108 -21.88 -9.23 -7.37
CA ARG A 108 -22.91 -8.22 -7.56
C ARG A 108 -23.11 -7.88 -9.03
N GLU A 109 -22.03 -7.56 -9.76
CA GLU A 109 -22.07 -7.31 -11.20
C GLU A 109 -22.63 -8.51 -11.97
N TRP A 110 -22.25 -9.74 -11.61
CA TRP A 110 -22.74 -10.96 -12.26
C TRP A 110 -24.25 -11.15 -12.10
N ILE A 111 -24.77 -10.95 -10.88
CA ILE A 111 -26.21 -11.04 -10.60
C ILE A 111 -26.96 -9.99 -11.44
N SER A 112 -26.44 -8.76 -11.51
CA SER A 112 -27.02 -7.68 -12.33
C SER A 112 -27.02 -7.96 -13.84
N LEU A 113 -26.10 -8.79 -14.35
CA LEU A 113 -26.03 -9.17 -15.75
C LEU A 113 -26.83 -10.44 -16.11
N GLY A 114 -27.30 -11.20 -15.11
CA GLY A 114 -28.06 -12.43 -15.33
C GLY A 114 -29.41 -12.18 -16.05
N PRO A 115 -30.18 -13.24 -16.36
CA PRO A 115 -31.49 -13.13 -17.04
C PRO A 115 -32.57 -12.36 -16.24
N TYR A 116 -32.20 -11.69 -15.15
CA TYR A 116 -33.03 -10.86 -14.27
C TYR A 116 -33.45 -9.52 -14.90
N LYS A 117 -33.87 -9.54 -16.17
CA LYS A 117 -34.80 -8.52 -16.65
C LYS A 117 -36.20 -8.82 -16.09
N SER A 118 -36.37 -8.76 -14.77
CA SER A 118 -37.70 -8.46 -14.24
C SER A 118 -37.99 -6.99 -14.56
N ASN A 119 -39.23 -6.69 -14.92
CA ASN A 119 -39.76 -5.38 -15.30
C ASN A 119 -39.71 -4.29 -14.19
N SER A 120 -38.69 -4.29 -13.33
CA SER A 120 -38.44 -3.21 -12.38
C SER A 120 -37.45 -2.23 -13.01
N GLU A 121 -37.80 -0.95 -12.92
CA GLU A 121 -37.20 0.19 -13.59
C GLU A 121 -35.67 0.26 -13.53
N LYS A 122 -35.09 0.91 -14.54
CA LYS A 122 -33.67 1.23 -14.67
C LYS A 122 -33.10 1.79 -13.36
N TYR A 123 -32.29 1.00 -12.65
CA TYR A 123 -31.50 1.53 -11.54
C TYR A 123 -30.15 2.05 -12.03
N SER A 124 -29.85 3.27 -11.60
CA SER A 124 -28.63 4.02 -11.93
C SER A 124 -27.42 3.40 -11.24
N TYR A 125 -26.27 3.42 -11.92
CA TYR A 125 -24.97 3.06 -11.36
C TYR A 125 -24.51 4.19 -10.43
N HIS A 126 -24.90 4.15 -9.16
CA HIS A 126 -24.28 4.96 -8.11
C HIS A 126 -23.40 4.08 -7.22
N TRP A 127 -22.16 4.51 -7.06
CA TRP A 127 -21.03 3.83 -6.45
C TRP A 127 -20.96 4.02 -4.92
N TYR A 128 -21.98 4.61 -4.31
CA TYR A 128 -22.04 4.77 -2.86
C TYR A 128 -22.57 3.50 -2.20
N ILE A 129 -21.79 3.00 -1.23
CA ILE A 129 -22.04 1.79 -0.42
C ILE A 129 -23.26 1.95 0.51
N SER A 130 -23.84 3.13 0.63
CA SER A 130 -25.02 3.38 1.46
C SER A 130 -26.31 3.20 0.64
N ASP A 131 -27.04 2.14 0.96
CA ASP A 131 -28.49 1.95 0.70
C ASP A 131 -28.96 1.46 -0.68
N VAL A 132 -28.17 0.66 -1.40
CA VAL A 132 -28.66 -0.04 -2.60
C VAL A 132 -28.87 -1.52 -2.31
N TYR A 133 -30.15 -1.90 -2.17
CA TYR A 133 -30.72 -3.25 -2.05
C TYR A 133 -29.74 -4.41 -2.33
N GLN A 134 -29.23 -5.02 -1.25
CA GLN A 134 -28.51 -6.27 -1.33
C GLN A 134 -29.45 -7.33 -1.94
N HIS A 135 -29.05 -7.95 -3.05
CA HIS A 135 -29.80 -9.10 -3.55
C HIS A 135 -29.82 -10.15 -2.44
N PRO A 136 -31.00 -10.70 -2.04
CA PRO A 136 -31.15 -11.49 -0.81
C PRO A 136 -30.27 -12.74 -0.75
N TYR A 137 -29.64 -13.12 -1.86
CA TYR A 137 -28.82 -14.33 -2.01
C TYR A 137 -27.34 -14.05 -2.35
N MET A 138 -26.92 -12.78 -2.39
CA MET A 138 -25.54 -12.41 -2.77
C MET A 138 -24.52 -13.11 -1.86
N TYR A 139 -24.71 -13.05 -0.55
CA TYR A 139 -23.80 -13.68 0.41
C TYR A 139 -23.85 -15.20 0.38
N ASN A 140 -24.99 -15.81 0.02
CA ASN A 140 -25.06 -17.25 -0.20
C ASN A 140 -24.20 -17.67 -1.40
N ILE A 141 -24.23 -16.89 -2.48
CA ILE A 141 -23.40 -17.13 -3.68
C ILE A 141 -21.91 -16.96 -3.34
N ILE A 142 -21.56 -15.92 -2.58
CA ILE A 142 -20.19 -15.70 -2.11
C ILE A 142 -19.71 -16.87 -1.24
N ASN A 143 -20.52 -17.31 -0.26
CA ASN A 143 -20.20 -18.46 0.58
C ASN A 143 -20.04 -19.75 -0.24
N LEU A 144 -20.90 -19.98 -1.23
CA LEU A 144 -20.81 -21.14 -2.12
C LEU A 144 -19.51 -21.12 -2.96
N LEU A 145 -19.15 -19.95 -3.51
CA LEU A 145 -17.90 -19.78 -4.24
C LEU A 145 -16.69 -19.99 -3.32
N PHE A 146 -16.71 -19.45 -2.11
CA PHE A 146 -15.64 -19.63 -1.13
C PHE A 146 -15.44 -21.11 -0.80
N LYS A 147 -16.52 -21.82 -0.46
CA LYS A 147 -16.52 -23.26 -0.20
C LYS A 147 -15.91 -24.02 -1.38
N LEU A 148 -16.36 -23.72 -2.59
CA LEU A 148 -15.86 -24.34 -3.81
C LEU A 148 -14.35 -24.09 -3.99
N PHE A 149 -13.83 -22.89 -3.70
CA PHE A 149 -12.39 -22.63 -3.77
C PHE A 149 -11.62 -23.47 -2.77
N VAL A 150 -12.10 -23.58 -1.53
CA VAL A 150 -11.50 -24.41 -0.48
C VAL A 150 -11.48 -25.88 -0.91
N GLU A 151 -12.60 -26.40 -1.42
CA GLU A 151 -12.72 -27.81 -1.80
C GLU A 151 -12.02 -28.17 -3.12
N SER A 152 -11.70 -27.17 -3.96
CA SER A 152 -11.10 -27.40 -5.29
C SER A 152 -9.66 -27.95 -5.28
N GLY A 153 -9.00 -27.97 -4.12
CA GLY A 153 -7.57 -28.24 -3.98
C GLY A 153 -6.67 -27.07 -4.40
N ALA A 154 -7.22 -25.85 -4.43
CA ALA A 154 -6.44 -24.62 -4.59
C ALA A 154 -5.51 -24.40 -3.40
N THR A 155 -4.45 -23.62 -3.63
CA THR A 155 -3.52 -23.17 -2.59
C THR A 155 -3.25 -21.69 -2.79
N LEU A 156 -3.73 -20.85 -1.88
CA LEU A 156 -3.61 -19.40 -1.99
C LEU A 156 -2.18 -18.93 -1.77
N HIS A 157 -1.87 -17.82 -2.43
CA HIS A 157 -0.64 -17.05 -2.29
C HIS A 157 -0.91 -15.68 -1.64
N LYS A 158 -2.07 -15.09 -1.95
CA LYS A 158 -2.53 -13.84 -1.36
C LYS A 158 -3.99 -13.93 -0.93
N LEU A 159 -4.28 -13.43 0.27
CA LEU A 159 -5.62 -13.29 0.82
C LEU A 159 -5.80 -11.86 1.33
N ASP A 160 -6.73 -11.13 0.74
CA ASP A 160 -7.25 -9.88 1.29
C ASP A 160 -8.68 -10.15 1.77
N PHE A 161 -8.83 -10.32 3.08
CA PHE A 161 -10.11 -10.67 3.70
C PHE A 161 -10.69 -9.46 4.43
N TYR A 162 -11.83 -9.00 3.95
CA TYR A 162 -12.65 -7.97 4.58
C TYR A 162 -13.86 -8.61 5.28
N PHE A 163 -13.88 -8.52 6.61
CA PHE A 163 -15.00 -8.92 7.47
C PHE A 163 -16.10 -7.85 7.38
N SER A 164 -17.06 -8.05 6.50
CA SER A 164 -18.25 -7.20 6.44
C SER A 164 -19.40 -7.77 7.30
N ASN A 165 -20.59 -7.18 7.21
CA ASN A 165 -21.76 -7.58 8.01
C ASN A 165 -22.33 -8.97 7.65
N TYR A 166 -21.81 -9.66 6.62
CA TYR A 166 -22.29 -11.00 6.28
C TYR A 166 -21.50 -12.10 6.98
N GLU A 167 -22.21 -13.19 7.29
CA GLU A 167 -21.65 -14.32 8.00
C GLU A 167 -21.00 -15.33 7.02
N ILE A 168 -19.76 -15.73 7.33
CA ILE A 168 -19.12 -16.88 6.69
C ILE A 168 -19.83 -18.13 7.21
N ASN A 169 -20.35 -18.96 6.31
CA ASN A 169 -21.06 -20.17 6.72
C ASN A 169 -20.11 -21.15 7.45
N SER A 170 -20.59 -21.78 8.53
CA SER A 170 -19.88 -22.81 9.30
C SER A 170 -19.36 -23.97 8.42
N GLU A 171 -20.05 -24.30 7.34
CA GLU A 171 -19.61 -25.30 6.34
C GLU A 171 -18.24 -24.97 5.72
N ILE A 172 -17.89 -23.70 5.56
CA ILE A 172 -16.60 -23.28 5.02
C ILE A 172 -15.48 -23.62 6.02
N PHE A 173 -15.71 -23.42 7.31
CA PHE A 173 -14.74 -23.79 8.34
C PHE A 173 -14.53 -25.30 8.40
N TYR A 174 -15.60 -26.09 8.27
CA TYR A 174 -15.49 -27.54 8.12
C TYR A 174 -14.65 -27.92 6.88
N SER A 175 -14.90 -27.25 5.75
CA SER A 175 -14.14 -27.49 4.50
C SER A 175 -12.66 -27.11 4.64
N LEU A 176 -12.37 -26.03 5.37
CA LEU A 176 -11.00 -25.59 5.67
C LEU A 176 -10.29 -26.63 6.54
N GLU A 177 -10.96 -27.16 7.58
CA GLU A 177 -10.41 -28.24 8.40
C GLU A 177 -10.07 -29.50 7.60
N GLN A 178 -10.83 -29.81 6.54
CA GLN A 178 -10.51 -30.92 5.63
C GLN A 178 -9.40 -30.59 4.63
N ASN A 179 -9.18 -29.31 4.30
CA ASN A 179 -8.13 -28.87 3.38
C ASN A 179 -7.14 -27.90 4.05
N GLU A 180 -6.29 -28.44 4.92
CA GLU A 180 -5.19 -27.71 5.58
C GLU A 180 -4.18 -27.10 4.58
N LEU A 181 -4.15 -27.59 3.34
CA LEU A 181 -3.24 -27.08 2.30
C LEU A 181 -3.67 -25.73 1.70
N PHE A 182 -4.93 -25.33 1.88
CA PHE A 182 -5.49 -24.15 1.22
C PHE A 182 -4.69 -22.87 1.48
N PHE A 183 -4.20 -22.66 2.70
CA PHE A 183 -3.35 -21.51 3.07
C PHE A 183 -1.85 -21.85 3.23
N SER A 184 -1.43 -23.08 2.95
CA SER A 184 -0.05 -23.54 3.19
C SER A 184 1.04 -22.80 2.39
N ARG A 185 0.66 -22.07 1.33
CA ARG A 185 1.53 -21.26 0.48
C ARG A 185 1.23 -19.76 0.57
N LEU A 186 0.40 -19.35 1.54
CA LEU A 186 0.01 -17.97 1.72
C LEU A 186 1.23 -17.14 2.13
N GLN A 187 1.48 -16.07 1.38
CA GLN A 187 2.60 -15.15 1.60
C GLN A 187 2.13 -13.74 1.95
N HIS A 188 0.99 -13.32 1.40
CA HIS A 188 0.42 -12.00 1.64
C HIS A 188 -0.96 -12.17 2.31
N LEU A 189 -1.12 -11.61 3.50
CA LEU A 189 -2.37 -11.62 4.24
C LEU A 189 -2.76 -10.19 4.60
N SER A 190 -3.97 -9.78 4.23
CA SER A 190 -4.63 -8.59 4.76
C SER A 190 -5.93 -9.02 5.46
N LEU A 191 -6.10 -8.59 6.71
CA LEU A 191 -7.32 -8.78 7.48
C LEU A 191 -7.85 -7.41 7.92
N SER A 192 -9.09 -7.11 7.58
CA SER A 192 -9.78 -5.88 7.99
C SER A 192 -11.28 -6.08 8.12
N GLY A 193 -12.01 -5.16 8.75
CA GLY A 193 -13.46 -5.30 8.91
C GLY A 193 -14.24 -3.97 8.87
N VAL A 194 -15.56 -4.06 8.78
CA VAL A 194 -16.48 -2.93 9.06
C VAL A 194 -16.68 -2.77 10.57
N PRO A 195 -17.19 -1.64 11.09
CA PRO A 195 -17.71 -1.61 12.45
C PRO A 195 -18.77 -2.71 12.68
N CYS A 196 -18.73 -3.37 13.84
CA CYS A 196 -19.74 -4.35 14.28
C CYS A 196 -19.81 -5.67 13.47
N PHE A 197 -18.74 -6.09 12.80
CA PHE A 197 -18.68 -7.40 12.14
C PHE A 197 -18.72 -8.57 13.15
N ASN A 198 -18.96 -9.79 12.64
CA ASN A 198 -18.98 -11.00 13.46
C ASN A 198 -17.55 -11.40 13.90
N PHE A 199 -17.23 -11.13 15.17
CA PHE A 199 -15.95 -11.50 15.80
C PHE A 199 -15.69 -13.01 15.83
N GLU A 200 -16.71 -13.85 15.98
CA GLU A 200 -16.56 -15.30 16.05
C GLU A 200 -15.96 -15.86 14.76
N ASN A 201 -16.45 -15.42 13.61
CA ASN A 201 -15.92 -15.83 12.31
C ASN A 201 -14.49 -15.36 12.08
N ALA A 202 -14.18 -14.12 12.47
CA ALA A 202 -12.82 -13.61 12.38
C ALA A 202 -11.86 -14.35 13.30
N THR A 203 -12.29 -14.68 14.52
CA THR A 203 -11.51 -15.46 15.49
C THR A 203 -11.26 -16.87 14.97
N LYS A 204 -12.29 -17.56 14.45
CA LYS A 204 -12.14 -18.89 13.83
C LYS A 204 -11.18 -18.88 12.65
N LEU A 205 -11.34 -17.92 11.73
CA LEU A 205 -10.46 -17.81 10.56
C LEU A 205 -9.02 -17.49 10.98
N SER A 206 -8.84 -16.58 11.94
CA SER A 206 -7.51 -16.19 12.44
C SER A 206 -6.80 -17.37 13.13
N ARG A 207 -7.50 -18.15 13.95
CA ARG A 207 -6.96 -19.39 14.55
C ARG A 207 -6.56 -20.40 13.48
N PHE A 208 -7.39 -20.57 12.44
CA PHE A 208 -7.07 -21.46 11.34
C PHE A 208 -5.85 -21.01 10.54
N LEU A 209 -5.73 -19.71 10.27
CA LEU A 209 -4.57 -19.11 9.61
C LEU A 209 -3.30 -19.29 10.45
N ALA A 210 -3.36 -19.04 11.76
CA ALA A 210 -2.23 -19.25 12.65
C ALA A 210 -1.72 -20.71 12.65
N LYS A 211 -2.62 -21.69 12.51
CA LYS A 211 -2.25 -23.11 12.43
C LYS A 211 -1.65 -23.48 11.07
N ASN A 212 -2.23 -22.99 9.97
CA ASN A 212 -1.99 -23.55 8.64
C ASN A 212 -1.19 -22.63 7.68
N ALA A 213 -1.00 -21.36 8.03
CA ALA A 213 -0.30 -20.37 7.22
C ALA A 213 0.93 -19.82 7.94
N THR A 214 2.05 -20.54 7.89
CA THR A 214 3.30 -20.19 8.60
C THR A 214 4.33 -19.45 7.75
N LYS A 215 4.00 -19.17 6.49
CA LYS A 215 4.89 -18.58 5.47
C LYS A 215 4.46 -17.17 5.04
N ILE A 216 3.64 -16.50 5.84
CA ILE A 216 3.22 -15.13 5.56
C ILE A 216 4.45 -14.23 5.71
N ASN A 217 4.81 -13.55 4.62
CA ASN A 217 5.93 -12.62 4.57
C ASN A 217 5.46 -11.15 4.69
N ALA A 218 4.21 -10.87 4.36
CA ALA A 218 3.60 -9.56 4.44
C ALA A 218 2.22 -9.69 5.10
N LEU A 219 2.08 -9.07 6.27
CA LEU A 219 0.86 -9.08 7.06
C LEU A 219 0.34 -7.65 7.19
N LYS A 220 -0.92 -7.45 6.82
CA LYS A 220 -1.66 -6.20 7.03
C LYS A 220 -2.86 -6.49 7.91
N LEU A 221 -2.97 -5.74 9.01
CA LEU A 221 -4.12 -5.74 9.91
C LEU A 221 -4.70 -4.33 9.88
N GLY A 222 -6.00 -4.15 9.68
CA GLY A 222 -6.53 -2.79 9.56
C GLY A 222 -8.03 -2.60 9.77
N GLN A 223 -8.43 -1.36 10.05
CA GLN A 223 -9.84 -0.91 10.08
C GLN A 223 -10.75 -1.70 11.03
N PHE A 224 -10.18 -2.26 12.07
CA PHE A 224 -11.00 -2.85 13.11
C PHE A 224 -11.51 -1.74 14.04
N TYR A 225 -12.70 -1.21 13.74
CA TYR A 225 -13.41 -0.28 14.62
C TYR A 225 -13.99 -1.10 15.78
N PHE A 226 -13.40 -1.02 16.98
CA PHE A 226 -13.65 -2.00 18.01
C PHE A 226 -14.28 -1.43 19.28
N ASP A 227 -15.31 -2.13 19.73
CA ASP A 227 -15.33 -2.60 21.12
C ASP A 227 -14.34 -3.78 21.21
N TYR A 228 -13.40 -3.73 22.16
CA TYR A 228 -12.32 -4.71 22.36
C TYR A 228 -12.83 -6.16 22.52
N ASP A 229 -12.53 -7.06 21.57
CA ASP A 229 -12.77 -8.52 21.69
C ASP A 229 -11.45 -9.29 22.00
N PRO A 230 -11.22 -9.73 23.25
CA PRO A 230 -9.95 -10.35 23.64
C PRO A 230 -9.60 -11.62 22.84
N GLU A 231 -10.61 -12.37 22.38
CA GLU A 231 -10.41 -13.63 21.68
C GLU A 231 -9.83 -13.44 20.29
N LEU A 232 -10.37 -12.49 19.53
CA LEU A 232 -9.87 -12.14 18.21
C LEU A 232 -8.43 -11.62 18.29
N PHE A 233 -8.15 -10.73 19.25
CA PHE A 233 -6.80 -10.19 19.44
C PHE A 233 -5.80 -11.31 19.76
N SER A 234 -6.15 -12.22 20.65
CA SER A 234 -5.34 -13.40 20.95
C SER A 234 -5.10 -14.25 19.70
N ALA A 235 -6.12 -14.45 18.86
CA ALA A 235 -5.99 -15.18 17.60
C ALA A 235 -5.07 -14.46 16.59
N LEU A 236 -5.16 -13.13 16.46
CA LEU A 236 -4.30 -12.33 15.60
C LEU A 236 -2.84 -12.35 16.08
N ILE A 237 -2.60 -12.31 17.39
CA ILE A 237 -1.26 -12.49 17.97
C ILE A 237 -0.69 -13.86 17.62
N CYS A 238 -1.50 -14.92 17.66
CA CYS A 238 -1.10 -16.25 17.22
C CYS A 238 -0.76 -16.29 15.72
N VAL A 239 -1.46 -15.52 14.87
CA VAL A 239 -1.09 -15.36 13.46
C VAL A 239 0.31 -14.77 13.34
N ILE A 240 0.67 -13.74 14.11
CA ILE A 240 2.01 -13.14 14.07
C ILE A 240 3.08 -14.14 14.55
N LYS A 241 2.84 -14.78 15.70
CA LYS A 241 3.81 -15.68 16.35
C LYS A 241 4.10 -16.96 15.57
N SER A 242 3.15 -17.42 14.76
CA SER A 242 3.28 -18.64 13.96
C SER A 242 4.13 -18.46 12.68
N GLN A 243 4.51 -17.23 12.33
CA GLN A 243 5.25 -16.97 11.10
C GLN A 243 6.73 -17.32 11.23
N VAL A 244 7.25 -17.98 10.19
CA VAL A 244 8.68 -18.36 10.11
C VAL A 244 9.57 -17.16 9.78
N GLN A 245 9.11 -16.28 8.87
CA GLN A 245 9.85 -15.07 8.46
C GLN A 245 8.88 -13.97 8.03
N LEU A 246 8.28 -13.27 9.00
CA LEU A 246 7.52 -12.07 8.67
C LEU A 246 8.49 -10.93 8.30
N ARG A 247 8.32 -10.33 7.12
CA ARG A 247 9.20 -9.27 6.60
C ARG A 247 8.53 -7.90 6.57
N LYS A 248 7.24 -7.85 6.23
CA LYS A 248 6.46 -6.62 6.14
C LYS A 248 5.27 -6.71 7.09
N PHE A 249 5.08 -5.67 7.88
CA PHE A 249 3.94 -5.54 8.77
C PHE A 249 3.26 -4.19 8.57
N THR A 250 1.94 -4.19 8.47
CA THR A 250 1.13 -2.97 8.39
C THR A 250 0.00 -3.05 9.41
N LEU A 251 -0.14 -2.02 10.23
CA LEU A 251 -1.24 -1.87 11.17
C LEU A 251 -1.98 -0.57 10.90
N ILE A 252 -3.28 -0.66 10.62
CA ILE A 252 -4.17 0.50 10.45
C ILE A 252 -5.19 0.50 11.58
N SER A 253 -5.02 1.37 12.56
CA SER A 253 -5.90 1.39 13.72
C SER A 253 -5.88 2.73 14.45
N SER A 254 -7.07 3.20 14.84
CA SER A 254 -7.30 4.35 15.71
C SER A 254 -7.22 4.04 17.21
N GLU A 255 -7.04 2.77 17.59
CA GLU A 255 -7.08 2.33 18.99
C GLU A 255 -5.80 1.61 19.45
N LYS A 256 -5.75 1.31 20.75
CA LYS A 256 -4.60 0.76 21.45
C LYS A 256 -4.43 -0.75 21.22
N PHE A 257 -3.80 -1.13 20.11
CA PHE A 257 -3.44 -2.52 19.77
C PHE A 257 -2.07 -2.91 20.35
N HIS A 258 -1.89 -2.66 21.65
CA HIS A 258 -0.64 -2.81 22.38
C HIS A 258 -0.01 -4.20 22.26
N ASP A 259 -0.78 -5.24 22.53
CA ASP A 259 -0.28 -6.62 22.51
C ASP A 259 0.11 -7.12 21.10
N ILE A 260 -0.48 -6.55 20.05
CA ILE A 260 -0.15 -6.88 18.66
C ILE A 260 1.26 -6.39 18.31
N ILE A 261 1.59 -5.15 18.68
CA ILE A 261 2.93 -4.59 18.44
C ILE A 261 3.97 -5.36 19.26
N SER A 262 3.67 -5.68 20.52
CA SER A 262 4.55 -6.48 21.36
C SER A 262 4.81 -7.88 20.79
N ALA A 263 3.83 -8.49 20.13
CA ALA A 263 4.01 -9.78 19.47
C ALA A 263 5.06 -9.76 18.35
N LEU A 264 5.37 -8.61 17.75
CA LEU A 264 6.39 -8.49 16.70
C LEU A 264 7.81 -8.82 17.19
N GLU A 265 8.05 -8.86 18.51
CA GLU A 265 9.35 -9.24 19.05
C GLU A 265 9.81 -10.62 18.57
N CYS A 266 8.88 -11.55 18.37
CA CYS A 266 9.20 -12.88 17.85
C CYS A 266 9.72 -12.85 16.39
N GLN A 267 9.50 -11.75 15.67
CA GLN A 267 9.90 -11.52 14.28
C GLN A 267 11.11 -10.57 14.15
N LYS A 268 11.78 -10.22 15.25
CA LYS A 268 12.88 -9.23 15.29
C LYS A 268 14.02 -9.48 14.31
N ASN A 269 14.26 -10.73 13.93
CA ASN A 269 15.33 -11.13 13.01
C ASN A 269 14.91 -11.12 11.54
N SER A 270 13.61 -11.08 11.22
CA SER A 270 13.11 -11.14 9.84
C SER A 270 12.43 -9.86 9.38
N LEU A 271 11.90 -9.06 10.31
CA LEU A 271 11.13 -7.85 10.01
C LEU A 271 12.01 -6.79 9.33
N GLN A 272 11.53 -6.27 8.20
CA GLN A 272 12.24 -5.33 7.32
C GLN A 272 11.47 -4.03 7.11
N GLU A 273 10.14 -4.10 7.11
CA GLU A 273 9.26 -2.95 6.89
C GLU A 273 8.11 -2.95 7.89
N VAL A 274 7.89 -1.81 8.52
CA VAL A 274 6.75 -1.56 9.41
C VAL A 274 6.02 -0.30 8.94
N THR A 275 4.71 -0.44 8.73
CA THR A 275 3.80 0.67 8.42
C THR A 275 2.74 0.78 9.51
N LEU A 276 2.56 1.98 10.04
CA LEU A 276 1.55 2.30 11.05
C LEU A 276 0.67 3.42 10.51
N GLU A 277 -0.65 3.25 10.55
CA GLU A 277 -1.60 4.26 10.10
C GLU A 277 -2.66 4.54 11.18
N TYR A 278 -2.96 5.82 11.40
CA TYR A 278 -3.97 6.32 12.35
C TYR A 278 -3.69 6.01 13.83
N TYR A 279 -2.45 5.67 14.20
CA TYR A 279 -2.12 5.10 15.50
C TYR A 279 -1.57 6.15 16.48
N ALA A 280 -1.91 6.06 17.78
CA ALA A 280 -1.33 6.90 18.83
C ALA A 280 -0.08 6.26 19.48
N TYR A 281 0.99 7.03 19.70
CA TYR A 281 2.24 6.49 20.27
C TYR A 281 2.04 5.75 21.61
N ASN A 282 2.74 4.62 21.79
CA ASN A 282 2.84 3.89 23.06
C ASN A 282 4.25 3.33 23.32
N ALA A 283 4.57 3.05 24.59
CA ALA A 283 5.80 2.41 25.03
C ALA A 283 6.07 1.03 24.37
N ASP A 284 5.04 0.29 23.93
CA ASP A 284 5.22 -1.01 23.27
C ASP A 284 6.00 -0.92 21.94
N PHE A 285 6.07 0.27 21.33
CA PHE A 285 6.93 0.50 20.16
C PHE A 285 8.41 0.25 20.44
N MET A 286 8.82 0.21 21.70
CA MET A 286 10.17 -0.20 22.08
C MET A 286 10.56 -1.57 21.53
N VAL A 287 9.60 -2.45 21.25
CA VAL A 287 9.88 -3.74 20.63
C VAL A 287 10.50 -3.59 19.22
N LEU A 288 10.15 -2.54 18.48
CA LEU A 288 10.72 -2.30 17.15
C LEU A 288 12.20 -1.94 17.19
N THR A 289 12.70 -1.42 18.32
CA THR A 289 14.14 -1.14 18.51
C THR A 289 14.99 -2.40 18.47
N ASN A 290 14.40 -3.55 18.81
CA ASN A 290 15.06 -4.84 18.77
C ASN A 290 15.11 -5.44 17.36
N CYS A 291 14.40 -4.85 16.38
CA CYS A 291 14.30 -5.40 15.02
C CYS A 291 15.58 -5.10 14.20
N GLN A 292 16.50 -6.07 14.18
CA GLN A 292 17.84 -5.88 13.63
C GLN A 292 17.88 -5.68 12.10
N ASN A 293 16.82 -6.01 11.38
CA ASN A 293 16.75 -5.92 9.92
C ASN A 293 15.76 -4.88 9.42
N LEU A 294 15.21 -4.05 10.32
CA LEU A 294 14.28 -2.99 9.98
C LEU A 294 14.98 -1.93 9.11
N LYS A 295 14.52 -1.78 7.87
CA LYS A 295 15.06 -0.83 6.88
C LYS A 295 14.05 0.26 6.54
N THR A 296 12.77 -0.05 6.64
CA THR A 296 11.67 0.84 6.24
C THR A 296 10.74 1.04 7.41
N LEU A 297 10.53 2.30 7.78
CA LEU A 297 9.54 2.71 8.77
C LEU A 297 8.62 3.75 8.14
N ARG A 298 7.31 3.45 8.11
CA ARG A 298 6.27 4.32 7.56
C ARG A 298 5.23 4.60 8.63
N MET A 299 4.91 5.86 8.86
CA MET A 299 3.90 6.30 9.82
C MET A 299 3.02 7.33 9.15
N LYS A 300 1.70 7.12 9.23
CA LYS A 300 0.70 7.94 8.54
C LYS A 300 -0.43 8.30 9.47
N TYR A 301 -0.78 9.58 9.55
CA TYR A 301 -1.92 10.05 10.35
C TYR A 301 -1.82 9.66 11.85
N CYS A 302 -0.60 9.51 12.38
CA CYS A 302 -0.37 9.06 13.76
C CYS A 302 -0.35 10.25 14.73
N GLU A 303 -0.90 10.07 15.93
CA GLU A 303 -0.91 11.10 16.97
C GLU A 303 0.38 11.09 17.82
N TYR A 304 0.97 12.27 18.03
CA TYR A 304 1.96 12.58 19.07
C TYR A 304 3.13 11.59 19.17
N MET A 305 4.05 11.68 18.22
CA MET A 305 5.05 10.63 17.98
C MET A 305 6.41 10.84 18.66
N ASN A 306 7.00 9.73 19.13
CA ASN A 306 8.41 9.68 19.54
C ASN A 306 9.23 8.74 18.63
N LEU A 307 9.57 9.23 17.44
CA LEU A 307 10.31 8.48 16.42
C LEU A 307 11.73 8.09 16.87
N LEU A 308 12.32 8.89 17.75
CA LEU A 308 13.74 8.84 18.10
C LEU A 308 14.17 7.51 18.69
N ARG A 309 13.26 6.79 19.35
CA ARG A 309 13.60 5.50 19.96
C ARG A 309 13.66 4.35 18.95
N ILE A 310 12.90 4.41 17.86
CA ILE A 310 12.78 3.31 16.87
C ILE A 310 13.90 3.38 15.83
N LEU A 311 14.36 4.60 15.52
CA LEU A 311 15.33 4.86 14.47
C LEU A 311 16.70 4.26 14.81
N ASN A 312 17.34 3.70 13.77
CA ASN A 312 18.70 3.16 13.84
C ASN A 312 19.42 3.32 12.50
N ASP A 313 20.70 2.97 12.47
CA ASP A 313 21.62 3.18 11.34
C ASP A 313 21.28 2.38 10.08
N LYS A 314 20.41 1.37 10.21
CA LYS A 314 19.94 0.50 9.12
C LYS A 314 18.68 1.02 8.44
N VAL A 315 17.94 1.92 9.07
CA VAL A 315 16.78 2.58 8.46
C VAL A 315 17.25 3.43 7.29
N ASN A 316 16.79 3.10 6.08
CA ASN A 316 17.10 3.81 4.85
C ASN A 316 15.88 4.43 4.16
N THR A 317 14.68 4.02 4.59
CA THR A 317 13.41 4.60 4.15
C THR A 317 12.62 5.03 5.37
N LEU A 318 12.37 6.34 5.46
CA LEU A 318 11.54 6.93 6.50
C LEU A 318 10.42 7.74 5.85
N GLU A 319 9.19 7.41 6.21
CA GLU A 319 7.98 8.14 5.81
C GLU A 319 7.19 8.51 7.06
N SER A 320 6.98 9.79 7.28
CA SER A 320 6.13 10.37 8.32
C SER A 320 5.17 11.36 7.66
N VAL A 321 3.92 10.95 7.48
CA VAL A 321 2.89 11.71 6.77
C VAL A 321 1.74 12.01 7.71
N ASP A 322 1.37 13.27 7.81
CA ASP A 322 0.33 13.80 8.67
C ASP A 322 0.42 13.39 10.15
N CYS A 323 1.63 13.27 10.69
CA CYS A 323 1.89 12.96 12.08
C CYS A 323 2.38 14.21 12.84
N PRO A 324 1.54 14.89 13.64
CA PRO A 324 2.03 15.99 14.49
C PRO A 324 3.06 15.46 15.50
N ILE A 325 4.18 16.17 15.61
CA ILE A 325 5.28 15.83 16.53
C ILE A 325 4.90 16.36 17.91
N ASP A 326 4.89 15.49 18.93
CA ASP A 326 4.71 15.94 20.33
C ASP A 326 6.05 16.32 20.93
N GLY A 327 6.20 17.60 21.14
CA GLY A 327 7.30 18.20 21.84
C GLY A 327 7.59 17.79 23.26
N SER A 328 6.52 17.69 24.04
CA SER A 328 6.51 17.42 25.47
C SER A 328 7.26 16.12 25.80
N ASN A 329 7.19 15.15 24.89
CA ASN A 329 7.80 13.84 25.01
C ASN A 329 9.26 13.78 24.53
N ILE A 330 9.74 14.73 23.71
CA ILE A 330 11.14 14.75 23.26
C ILE A 330 12.08 15.11 24.43
N LEU A 331 11.67 16.04 25.29
CA LEU A 331 12.48 16.55 26.40
C LEU A 331 12.79 15.48 27.46
N LEU A 332 11.78 14.67 27.85
CA LEU A 332 11.92 13.56 28.82
C LEU A 332 12.83 12.43 28.32
N ASN A 333 13.08 12.36 27.01
CA ASN A 333 13.87 11.30 26.38
C ASN A 333 15.33 11.69 26.15
N LEU A 334 15.64 12.98 26.10
CA LEU A 334 17.01 13.45 26.04
C LEU A 334 17.76 13.11 27.33
N GLU A 335 17.13 13.13 28.50
CA GLU A 335 17.79 12.67 29.73
C GLU A 335 18.29 11.20 29.64
N ASN A 336 17.63 10.36 28.83
CA ASN A 336 18.06 8.97 28.59
C ASN A 336 19.03 8.80 27.40
N LEU A 337 18.96 9.64 26.37
CA LEU A 337 19.91 9.63 25.23
C LEU A 337 21.22 10.37 25.55
N VAL A 338 21.18 11.38 26.41
CA VAL A 338 22.34 12.15 26.90
C VAL A 338 23.29 11.27 27.69
N LEU A 339 22.81 10.18 28.32
CA LEU A 339 23.68 9.16 28.94
C LEU A 339 24.62 8.44 27.94
N ASN A 340 24.32 8.46 26.63
CA ASN A 340 25.20 7.96 25.58
C ASN A 340 26.04 9.07 24.90
N LEU A 341 25.77 10.35 25.21
CA LEU A 341 26.39 11.52 24.58
C LEU A 341 27.05 12.46 25.60
N GLU A 342 27.41 11.98 26.79
CA GLU A 342 28.15 12.76 27.80
C GLU A 342 29.56 13.16 27.32
N LYS A 343 29.64 14.20 26.47
CA LYS A 343 30.80 15.08 26.28
C LYS A 343 30.46 16.55 26.01
N SER A 344 29.21 16.99 26.07
CA SER A 344 28.89 18.41 25.83
C SER A 344 27.86 18.99 26.80
N GLY A 345 28.37 19.63 27.87
CA GLY A 345 27.87 20.84 28.57
C GLY A 345 26.39 20.98 29.00
N PRO A 346 26.12 21.65 30.13
CA PRO A 346 24.75 21.79 30.64
C PRO A 346 23.91 22.76 29.79
N LEU A 347 22.87 22.22 29.13
CA LEU A 347 21.85 22.98 28.41
C LEU A 347 20.83 23.51 29.42
N SER A 348 20.99 24.75 29.87
CA SER A 348 19.96 25.43 30.66
C SER A 348 19.66 26.83 30.13
N ARG A 349 18.36 27.02 29.86
CA ARG A 349 17.59 28.27 29.62
C ARG A 349 17.75 28.96 28.27
N ARG A 350 16.72 28.81 27.44
CA ARG A 350 15.98 29.91 26.77
C ARG A 350 14.66 29.35 26.21
N LEU A 351 13.55 29.93 26.67
CA LEU A 351 12.19 29.67 26.19
C LEU A 351 11.98 30.48 24.90
N GLU A 352 12.22 29.86 23.75
CA GLU A 352 11.71 30.31 22.46
C GLU A 352 10.90 29.15 21.88
N SER A 353 9.57 29.30 21.86
CA SER A 353 8.54 28.41 21.27
C SER A 353 8.89 26.93 21.33
N ASP A 354 8.39 26.22 22.36
CA ASP A 354 8.65 24.79 22.61
C ASP A 354 8.67 23.95 21.30
N GLU A 355 7.71 24.16 20.39
CA GLU A 355 7.59 23.50 19.08
C GLU A 355 8.85 23.59 18.17
N ILE A 356 9.55 24.72 18.12
CA ILE A 356 10.70 24.94 17.22
C ILE A 356 11.96 24.24 17.75
N LEU A 357 12.13 24.24 19.08
CA LEU A 357 13.23 23.55 19.75
C LEU A 357 13.12 22.03 19.55
N GLU A 358 11.90 21.52 19.57
CA GLU A 358 11.56 20.10 19.48
C GLU A 358 11.77 19.54 18.07
N GLU A 359 11.36 20.29 17.03
CA GLU A 359 11.69 19.98 15.64
C GLU A 359 13.22 19.92 15.44
N SER A 360 13.94 20.96 15.87
CA SER A 360 15.40 21.04 15.78
C SER A 360 16.12 19.83 16.40
N LEU A 361 15.60 19.30 17.51
CA LEU A 361 16.11 18.11 18.19
C LEU A 361 15.84 16.81 17.41
N LEU A 362 14.62 16.63 16.90
CA LEU A 362 14.26 15.48 16.07
C LEU A 362 15.11 15.43 14.80
N LEU A 363 15.30 16.61 14.20
CA LEU A 363 16.09 16.83 13.01
C LEU A 363 17.59 16.52 13.21
N LYS A 364 18.20 17.00 14.31
CA LYS A 364 19.58 16.64 14.67
C LYS A 364 19.76 15.15 14.99
N THR A 365 18.73 14.52 15.53
CA THR A 365 18.79 13.09 15.86
C THR A 365 18.67 12.21 14.62
N LEU A 366 17.88 12.62 13.62
CA LEU A 366 17.85 11.95 12.32
C LEU A 366 19.23 11.88 11.66
N LEU A 367 20.02 12.95 11.79
CA LEU A 367 21.41 12.99 11.31
C LEU A 367 22.32 11.97 11.98
N SER A 368 22.18 11.79 13.30
CA SER A 368 23.05 10.89 14.05
C SER A 368 22.62 9.43 13.93
N LEU A 369 21.31 9.16 13.89
CA LEU A 369 20.79 7.80 13.92
C LEU A 369 20.63 7.18 12.53
N CYS A 370 20.35 7.94 11.47
CA CYS A 370 19.99 7.39 10.16
C CYS A 370 20.81 7.99 9.00
N PRO A 371 22.15 7.87 8.98
CA PRO A 371 22.99 8.48 7.94
C PRO A 371 22.80 7.85 6.54
N ASN A 372 22.09 6.72 6.45
CA ASN A 372 21.91 5.95 5.22
C ASN A 372 20.57 6.17 4.53
N ILE A 373 19.79 7.19 4.92
CA ILE A 373 18.50 7.48 4.32
C ILE A 373 18.64 7.74 2.81
N THR A 374 17.90 6.96 2.03
CA THR A 374 17.73 7.12 0.58
C THR A 374 16.36 7.68 0.23
N TYR A 375 15.35 7.46 1.09
CA TYR A 375 14.00 7.97 0.93
C TYR A 375 13.54 8.66 2.21
N LEU A 376 13.19 9.94 2.09
CA LEU A 376 12.67 10.76 3.18
C LEU A 376 11.34 11.40 2.76
N SER A 377 10.29 11.13 3.50
CA SER A 377 9.01 11.85 3.39
C SER A 377 8.63 12.37 4.76
N ILE A 378 8.55 13.69 4.92
CA ILE A 378 8.18 14.33 6.19
C ILE A 378 7.12 15.39 5.91
N SER A 379 6.03 15.32 6.66
CA SER A 379 5.02 16.38 6.75
C SER A 379 5.14 17.16 8.06
N PHE A 380 4.49 18.31 8.11
CA PHE A 380 4.35 19.12 9.33
C PHE A 380 5.70 19.53 9.91
N ILE A 381 6.49 20.26 9.12
CA ILE A 381 7.82 20.70 9.49
C ILE A 381 8.04 22.17 9.12
N ALA A 382 8.68 22.93 10.01
CA ALA A 382 9.09 24.28 9.69
C ALA A 382 10.25 24.27 8.68
N LEU A 383 10.14 25.09 7.63
CA LEU A 383 11.31 25.48 6.86
C LEU A 383 12.25 26.23 7.79
N SER A 384 13.39 25.64 8.09
CA SER A 384 14.36 26.14 9.07
C SER A 384 15.79 25.83 8.61
N THR A 385 16.78 26.52 9.17
CA THR A 385 18.20 26.27 8.83
C THR A 385 18.64 24.86 9.22
N GLN A 386 18.00 24.27 10.24
CA GLN A 386 18.21 22.89 10.66
C GLN A 386 17.75 21.89 9.60
N LEU A 387 16.61 22.13 8.94
CA LEU A 387 16.15 21.30 7.82
C LEU A 387 17.17 21.31 6.66
N LEU A 388 17.75 22.48 6.35
CA LEU A 388 18.81 22.61 5.34
C LEU A 388 20.04 21.77 5.70
N GLU A 389 20.48 21.84 6.96
CA GLU A 389 21.63 21.08 7.45
C GLU A 389 21.40 19.57 7.30
N ILE A 390 20.19 19.08 7.57
CA ILE A 390 19.86 17.67 7.39
C ILE A 390 19.92 17.25 5.95
N ILE A 391 19.18 17.96 5.10
CA ILE A 391 19.06 17.62 3.69
C ILE A 391 20.45 17.59 3.06
N ASN A 392 21.30 18.58 3.40
CA ASN A 392 22.68 18.63 2.94
C ASN A 392 23.52 17.45 3.45
N ASN A 393 23.30 16.97 4.67
CA ASN A 393 24.08 15.85 5.23
C ASN A 393 23.62 14.47 4.74
N LEU A 394 22.37 14.33 4.27
CA LEU A 394 21.83 13.08 3.71
C LEU A 394 22.33 12.82 2.29
N GLN A 395 23.64 12.61 2.14
CA GLN A 395 24.33 12.45 0.84
C GLN A 395 23.90 11.23 0.01
N LYS A 396 23.16 10.28 0.60
CA LYS A 396 22.58 9.12 -0.09
C LYS A 396 21.12 9.33 -0.50
N LEU A 397 20.51 10.46 -0.15
CA LEU A 397 19.11 10.76 -0.42
C LEU A 397 18.86 10.78 -1.92
N GLN A 398 17.86 10.00 -2.34
CA GLN A 398 17.40 9.88 -3.72
C GLN A 398 15.96 10.36 -3.88
N PHE A 399 15.17 10.33 -2.80
CA PHE A 399 13.77 10.70 -2.78
C PHE A 399 13.48 11.60 -1.60
N LEU A 400 12.93 12.78 -1.88
CA LEU A 400 12.51 13.74 -0.87
C LEU A 400 11.07 14.19 -1.13
N THR A 401 10.21 13.99 -0.14
CA THR A 401 8.86 14.55 -0.09
C THR A 401 8.75 15.43 1.15
N LEU A 402 8.34 16.68 0.95
CA LEU A 402 8.03 17.60 2.04
C LEU A 402 6.63 18.17 1.82
N SER A 403 5.80 18.13 2.86
CA SER A 403 4.42 18.62 2.81
C SER A 403 3.99 19.30 4.11
N SER A 404 2.91 20.07 4.06
CA SER A 404 2.38 20.79 5.22
C SER A 404 3.46 21.67 5.88
N LEU A 405 4.22 22.39 5.05
CA LEU A 405 5.31 23.27 5.46
C LEU A 405 4.81 24.63 5.95
N TRP A 406 5.53 25.22 6.90
CA TRP A 406 5.38 26.62 7.31
C TRP A 406 6.72 27.31 7.54
N TYR A 407 6.70 28.64 7.61
CA TYR A 407 7.85 29.44 7.98
C TYR A 407 7.98 29.57 9.49
N THR A 408 9.21 29.64 9.99
CA THR A 408 9.46 30.10 11.36
C THR A 408 9.05 31.57 11.49
N ASN A 409 8.73 32.01 12.72
CA ASN A 409 8.30 33.39 13.00
C ASN A 409 9.29 34.48 12.53
N ASP A 410 10.57 34.10 12.35
CA ASP A 410 11.66 34.96 11.88
C ASP A 410 11.72 35.09 10.34
N MET A 411 10.98 34.26 9.60
CA MET A 411 10.94 34.27 8.12
C MET A 411 9.66 34.91 7.57
N ARG A 412 9.19 36.01 8.19
CA ARG A 412 8.00 36.74 7.71
C ARG A 412 8.27 37.67 6.52
N GLU A 413 9.53 38.04 6.28
CA GLU A 413 9.91 38.93 5.18
C GLU A 413 10.18 38.13 3.89
N GLU A 414 9.58 38.57 2.77
CA GLU A 414 9.71 37.92 1.46
C GLU A 414 11.18 37.76 1.01
N GLU A 415 12.04 38.74 1.31
CA GLU A 415 13.46 38.66 0.96
C GLU A 415 14.20 37.53 1.71
N LEU A 416 13.85 37.30 2.99
CA LEU A 416 14.39 36.19 3.76
C LEU A 416 13.89 34.84 3.22
N GLN A 417 12.62 34.77 2.83
CA GLN A 417 12.01 33.59 2.22
C GLN A 417 12.69 33.23 0.89
N ILE A 418 12.96 34.22 0.04
CA ILE A 418 13.68 34.04 -1.24
C ILE A 418 15.11 33.53 -0.99
N ARG A 419 15.84 34.15 -0.05
CA ARG A 419 17.21 33.72 0.31
C ARG A 419 17.22 32.30 0.84
N PHE A 420 16.25 31.95 1.69
CA PHE A 420 16.11 30.60 2.22
C PHE A 420 15.84 29.58 1.11
N MET A 421 14.88 29.86 0.21
CA MET A 421 14.54 28.94 -0.89
C MET A 421 15.70 28.74 -1.86
N LYS A 422 16.55 29.76 -2.04
CA LYS A 422 17.81 29.61 -2.78
C LYS A 422 18.77 28.65 -2.06
N GLN A 423 19.01 28.85 -0.76
CA GLN A 423 19.85 27.95 0.04
C GLN A 423 19.31 26.53 0.09
N PHE A 424 17.99 26.36 0.16
CA PHE A 424 17.31 25.08 0.06
C PHE A 424 17.66 24.37 -1.24
N ALA A 425 17.50 25.04 -2.38
CA ALA A 425 17.80 24.47 -3.69
C ALA A 425 19.28 24.05 -3.83
N GLU A 426 20.19 24.87 -3.30
CA GLU A 426 21.63 24.61 -3.28
C GLU A 426 22.01 23.45 -2.34
N SER A 427 21.23 23.23 -1.27
CA SER A 427 21.47 22.15 -0.30
C SER A 427 21.00 20.76 -0.76
N LEU A 428 20.23 20.67 -1.85
CA LEU A 428 19.67 19.40 -2.32
C LEU A 428 20.77 18.42 -2.76
N PRO A 429 20.77 17.17 -2.28
CA PRO A 429 21.83 16.21 -2.61
C PRO A 429 21.93 15.92 -4.10
N LEU A 430 23.16 15.77 -4.60
CA LEU A 430 23.43 15.46 -6.02
C LEU A 430 22.98 14.05 -6.45
N LYS A 431 22.52 13.20 -5.52
CA LYS A 431 21.90 11.90 -5.82
C LYS A 431 20.38 11.96 -5.88
N LEU A 432 19.78 13.12 -5.56
CA LEU A 432 18.33 13.28 -5.50
C LEU A 432 17.72 13.18 -6.90
N GLN A 433 16.81 12.22 -7.07
CA GLN A 433 16.13 11.90 -8.33
C GLN A 433 14.63 12.22 -8.28
N TYR A 434 14.08 12.41 -7.09
CA TYR A 434 12.67 12.72 -6.88
C TYR A 434 12.56 13.80 -5.83
N LEU A 435 11.78 14.84 -6.16
CA LEU A 435 11.43 15.92 -5.24
C LEU A 435 9.92 16.18 -5.33
N GLU A 436 9.26 16.25 -4.17
CA GLU A 436 7.86 16.60 -4.05
C GLU A 436 7.67 17.74 -3.05
N LEU A 437 7.07 18.83 -3.54
CA LEU A 437 6.78 20.08 -2.84
C LEU A 437 5.42 20.60 -3.29
N THR A 438 4.34 20.11 -2.67
CA THR A 438 2.97 20.33 -3.15
C THR A 438 2.19 21.41 -2.41
N ASP A 439 2.78 22.06 -1.39
CA ASP A 439 2.09 23.14 -0.67
C ASP A 439 1.87 24.35 -1.58
N SER A 440 0.65 24.88 -1.57
CA SER A 440 0.20 25.91 -2.53
C SER A 440 1.02 27.19 -2.44
N TRP A 441 1.40 27.59 -1.23
CA TRP A 441 2.15 28.82 -1.00
C TRP A 441 3.60 28.74 -1.55
N LEU A 442 4.18 27.55 -1.68
CA LEU A 442 5.51 27.36 -2.27
C LEU A 442 5.55 27.71 -3.76
N ASN A 443 4.39 27.74 -4.43
CA ASN A 443 4.29 27.99 -5.87
C ASN A 443 4.99 29.30 -6.28
N SER A 444 4.94 30.32 -5.43
CA SER A 444 5.62 31.61 -5.62
C SER A 444 7.15 31.53 -5.66
N TYR A 445 7.74 30.43 -5.17
CA TYR A 445 9.18 30.23 -5.03
C TYR A 445 9.74 29.10 -5.90
N ILE A 446 8.89 28.37 -6.63
CA ILE A 446 9.32 27.25 -7.48
C ILE A 446 10.31 27.68 -8.56
N ASP A 447 10.17 28.88 -9.11
CA ASP A 447 11.14 29.39 -10.11
C ASP A 447 12.54 29.59 -9.50
N ILE A 448 12.61 30.08 -8.25
CA ILE A 448 13.88 30.24 -7.53
C ILE A 448 14.50 28.87 -7.27
N LEU A 449 13.69 27.91 -6.84
CA LEU A 449 14.14 26.54 -6.60
C LEU A 449 14.72 25.91 -7.89
N LEU A 450 13.99 25.99 -9.00
CA LEU A 450 14.42 25.44 -10.28
C LEU A 450 15.69 26.12 -10.80
N ASN A 451 15.80 27.44 -10.65
CA ASN A 451 16.96 28.18 -11.15
C ASN A 451 18.25 27.85 -10.37
N ASN A 452 18.17 27.44 -9.11
CA ASN A 452 19.34 27.19 -8.25
C ASN A 452 19.54 25.70 -7.90
N CYS A 453 18.67 24.80 -8.36
CA CYS A 453 18.79 23.36 -8.11
C CYS A 453 19.70 22.66 -9.13
N ASP A 454 20.72 21.96 -8.63
CA ASP A 454 21.65 21.14 -9.42
C ASP A 454 21.39 19.62 -9.30
N ALA A 455 20.45 19.21 -8.46
CA ALA A 455 20.11 17.80 -8.27
C ALA A 455 19.55 17.18 -9.57
N PRO A 456 19.96 15.96 -9.97
CA PRO A 456 19.55 15.31 -11.23
C PRO A 456 18.15 14.68 -11.14
N LEU A 457 17.15 15.53 -10.93
CA LEU A 457 15.75 15.13 -10.77
C LEU A 457 15.25 14.40 -12.02
N LYS A 458 14.68 13.21 -11.83
CA LYS A 458 13.93 12.46 -12.85
C LYS A 458 12.43 12.71 -12.75
N LYS A 459 11.95 13.03 -11.56
CA LYS A 459 10.55 13.32 -11.25
C LYS A 459 10.48 14.53 -10.31
N LEU A 460 9.57 15.45 -10.60
CA LEU A 460 9.30 16.62 -9.76
C LEU A 460 7.79 16.75 -9.58
N LEU A 461 7.31 16.84 -8.34
CA LEU A 461 5.90 17.08 -8.03
C LEU A 461 5.76 18.45 -7.39
N ILE A 462 4.91 19.28 -7.98
CA ILE A 462 4.63 20.65 -7.54
C ILE A 462 3.14 20.92 -7.58
N HIS A 463 2.70 21.98 -6.90
CA HIS A 463 1.28 22.30 -6.87
C HIS A 463 0.74 22.73 -8.24
N HIS A 464 1.28 23.79 -8.84
CA HIS A 464 0.70 24.44 -10.02
C HIS A 464 1.76 24.90 -11.02
N LEU A 465 1.34 25.08 -12.28
CA LEU A 465 2.07 25.78 -13.34
C LEU A 465 1.14 26.84 -13.96
N ASP A 466 0.94 27.97 -13.28
CA ASP A 466 0.01 29.05 -13.67
C ASP A 466 0.72 30.24 -14.29
N ASN A 467 2.00 30.44 -13.99
CA ASN A 467 2.75 31.62 -14.42
C ASN A 467 3.82 31.28 -15.46
N GLU A 468 4.00 32.20 -16.41
CA GLU A 468 5.08 32.17 -17.39
C GLU A 468 6.47 32.12 -16.72
N LYS A 469 6.64 32.80 -15.58
CA LYS A 469 7.88 32.79 -14.79
C LYS A 469 8.33 31.36 -14.43
N ILE A 470 7.43 30.58 -13.82
CA ILE A 470 7.69 29.20 -13.39
C ILE A 470 7.88 28.30 -14.61
N SER A 471 7.03 28.48 -15.64
CA SER A 471 7.11 27.71 -16.88
C SER A 471 8.46 27.89 -17.58
N LYS A 472 9.00 29.12 -17.60
CA LYS A 472 10.31 29.43 -18.17
C LYS A 472 11.43 28.79 -17.36
N ALA A 473 11.41 28.95 -16.03
CA ALA A 473 12.39 28.33 -15.14
C ALA A 473 12.41 26.80 -15.29
N LEU A 474 11.23 26.16 -15.43
CA LEU A 474 11.13 24.72 -15.64
C LEU A 474 11.75 24.27 -16.98
N ILE A 475 11.51 25.01 -18.06
CA ILE A 475 12.13 24.72 -19.37
C ILE A 475 13.65 24.87 -19.29
N GLU A 476 14.15 25.95 -18.68
CA GLU A 476 15.59 26.17 -18.48
C GLU A 476 16.22 25.06 -17.63
N PHE A 477 15.55 24.64 -16.55
CA PHE A 477 15.96 23.51 -15.75
C PHE A 477 16.03 22.21 -16.57
N CYS A 478 15.02 21.91 -17.40
CA CYS A 478 15.02 20.74 -18.27
C CYS A 478 16.21 20.74 -19.24
N ILE A 479 16.52 21.90 -19.83
CA ILE A 479 17.64 22.06 -20.77
C ILE A 479 18.99 21.89 -20.06
N ARG A 480 19.13 22.47 -18.86
CA ARG A 480 20.37 22.41 -18.05
C ARG A 480 20.63 21.01 -17.54
N ASN A 481 19.62 20.36 -16.96
CA ASN A 481 19.78 19.11 -16.22
C ASN A 481 19.62 17.86 -17.09
N ARG A 482 18.69 17.89 -18.07
CA ARG A 482 18.43 16.81 -19.03
C ARG A 482 18.04 15.45 -18.42
N SER A 483 17.79 15.38 -17.12
CA SER A 483 17.37 14.15 -16.42
C SER A 483 15.86 14.09 -16.17
N LEU A 484 15.15 15.22 -16.21
CA LEU A 484 13.77 15.34 -15.78
C LEU A 484 12.82 14.74 -16.81
N ASN A 485 12.16 13.63 -16.43
CA ASN A 485 11.27 12.89 -17.31
C ASN A 485 9.80 13.27 -17.08
N TYR A 486 9.42 13.47 -15.82
CA TYR A 486 8.04 13.71 -15.42
C TYR A 486 7.91 14.89 -14.47
N VAL A 487 6.91 15.72 -14.70
CA VAL A 487 6.40 16.68 -13.72
C VAL A 487 4.95 16.35 -13.38
N GLY A 488 4.70 16.10 -12.10
CA GLY A 488 3.37 15.85 -11.55
C GLY A 488 2.78 17.13 -10.99
N LEU A 489 1.52 17.42 -11.32
CA LEU A 489 0.81 18.61 -10.84
C LEU A 489 -0.43 18.19 -10.06
N THR A 490 -0.63 18.72 -8.85
CA THR A 490 -1.89 18.53 -8.09
C THR A 490 -3.05 19.20 -8.81
N SER A 491 -2.78 20.33 -9.45
CA SER A 491 -3.73 21.12 -10.24
C SER A 491 -3.67 20.84 -11.75
N TYR A 492 -3.31 19.61 -12.14
CA TYR A 492 -3.11 19.27 -13.55
C TYR A 492 -4.33 19.58 -14.44
N TYR A 493 -5.54 19.38 -13.92
CA TYR A 493 -6.78 19.58 -14.68
C TYR A 493 -7.14 21.07 -14.89
N SER A 494 -6.53 21.99 -14.15
CA SER A 494 -6.66 23.44 -14.36
C SER A 494 -5.53 24.04 -15.19
N LEU A 495 -4.62 23.21 -15.73
CA LEU A 495 -3.47 23.67 -16.47
C LEU A 495 -3.85 24.29 -17.83
N ASP A 496 -3.33 25.50 -18.10
CA ASP A 496 -3.50 26.17 -19.39
C ASP A 496 -2.92 25.33 -20.54
N ASN A 497 -3.69 25.21 -21.63
CA ASN A 497 -3.32 24.39 -22.78
C ASN A 497 -2.06 24.90 -23.51
N ASN A 498 -1.80 26.22 -23.51
CA ASN A 498 -0.60 26.77 -24.13
C ASN A 498 0.63 26.46 -23.28
N ILE A 499 0.55 26.61 -21.95
CA ILE A 499 1.62 26.20 -21.02
C ILE A 499 1.90 24.72 -21.18
N LYS A 500 0.85 23.89 -21.18
CA LYS A 500 0.95 22.43 -21.36
C LYS A 500 1.68 22.05 -22.64
N LYS A 501 1.34 22.70 -23.76
CA LYS A 501 1.99 22.45 -25.05
C LYS A 501 3.45 22.94 -25.07
N LYS A 502 3.73 24.11 -24.47
CA LYS A 502 5.06 24.72 -24.43
C LYS A 502 6.05 23.88 -23.61
N VAL A 503 5.65 23.51 -22.40
CA VAL A 503 6.46 22.71 -21.46
C VAL A 503 6.50 21.24 -21.88
N GLY A 504 5.41 20.71 -22.44
CA GLY A 504 5.29 19.32 -22.89
C GLY A 504 6.29 18.88 -23.96
N ASN A 505 6.93 19.83 -24.66
CA ASN A 505 8.02 19.53 -25.60
C ASN A 505 9.33 19.15 -24.89
N TYR A 506 9.48 19.47 -23.61
CA TYR A 506 10.70 19.26 -22.83
C TYR A 506 10.52 18.18 -21.75
N VAL A 507 9.32 18.04 -21.20
CA VAL A 507 9.04 17.11 -20.09
C VAL A 507 7.60 16.61 -20.13
N THR A 508 7.37 15.38 -19.66
CA THR A 508 6.02 14.81 -19.60
C THR A 508 5.26 15.35 -18.40
N LEU A 509 4.17 16.08 -18.65
CA LEU A 509 3.27 16.57 -17.61
C LEU A 509 2.17 15.54 -17.33
N VAL A 510 1.97 15.22 -16.06
CA VAL A 510 0.95 14.25 -15.62
C VAL A 510 0.20 14.75 -14.38
N PRO A 511 -1.02 14.24 -14.11
CA PRO A 511 -1.65 14.37 -12.80
C PRO A 511 -0.74 13.80 -11.71
N HIS A 512 -0.70 14.46 -10.55
CA HIS A 512 0.06 14.04 -9.36
C HIS A 512 -0.14 12.55 -9.05
N GLU A 513 -1.39 12.07 -9.11
CA GLU A 513 -1.78 10.70 -8.74
C GLU A 513 -1.22 9.63 -9.69
N ARG A 514 -0.75 10.03 -10.88
CA ARG A 514 -0.13 9.11 -11.84
C ARG A 514 1.36 8.90 -11.59
N ILE A 515 1.99 9.74 -10.77
CA ILE A 515 3.37 9.52 -10.34
C ILE A 515 3.35 8.64 -9.10
N VAL A 516 3.08 7.34 -9.30
CA VAL A 516 3.21 6.36 -8.23
C VAL A 516 4.70 6.03 -8.05
N PHE A 517 5.20 6.13 -6.83
CA PHE A 517 6.52 5.65 -6.46
C PHE A 517 6.39 4.41 -5.59
N ASN A 518 6.68 3.24 -6.17
CA ASN A 518 6.84 2.02 -5.41
C ASN A 518 8.30 1.96 -4.92
N CYS A 519 8.52 2.26 -3.64
CA CYS A 519 9.77 1.90 -2.95
C CYS A 519 9.82 0.39 -2.69
#